data_AF-A0A251X9M6-F1
#
_entry.id   AF-A0A251X9M6-F1
#
_cell.length_a   1.000
_cell.length_b   1.000
_cell.length_c   1.000
_cell.angle_alpha   90.00
_cell.angle_beta   90.00
_cell.angle_gamma   90.00
#
_symmetry.space_group_name_H-M   'P 1'
#
loop_
_entity.id
_entity.type
_entity.pdbx_description
1 polymer ?
#
loop_
_entity_poly.entity_id
_entity_poly.type
_entity_poly.pdbx_seq_one_letter_code
_entity_poly.pdbx_strand_id
1 'polypeptide(L)'
;MSNAVYGFDLFDPERGKEKTPPPETPPPTTNPFQNQKPPDPPPPPPKGPQRDFTLIGTSLIGQYRSAILQAPDGKTFVQRLDASGKTPIDGYPGFFLLSVDARQIKIAYPNDAPCQVSKTDKGVNCYSGGHQARLDLIRKGAIAPPPPPPAPVQEVAATVPPEVQNNPFASLIQQQAQQRELTPEEQRKREEELERRREIYKNFQRQVIKDEDVPPGMRVVRTPFGDRLVPDNR
;
A
#
# COMPACT_ATOMS: atom_id res chain seq x y z
N MET A 1 36.07 16.64 -22.75
CA MET A 1 36.40 17.65 -23.77
C MET A 1 35.68 18.93 -23.37
N SER A 2 36.37 19.84 -22.69
CA SER A 2 35.79 21.08 -22.18
C SER A 2 36.16 22.20 -23.16
N ASN A 3 35.19 22.62 -23.96
CA ASN A 3 35.37 23.74 -24.87
C ASN A 3 35.34 25.04 -24.07
N ALA A 4 36.51 25.64 -23.85
CA ALA A 4 36.61 27.01 -23.38
C ALA A 4 36.21 27.94 -24.53
N VAL A 5 35.02 28.52 -24.43
CA VAL A 5 34.56 29.60 -25.31
C VAL A 5 35.31 30.86 -24.87
N TYR A 6 36.24 31.34 -25.68
CA TYR A 6 36.88 32.64 -25.49
C TYR A 6 35.85 33.73 -25.82
N GLY A 7 35.37 34.44 -24.80
CA GLY A 7 34.54 35.63 -24.97
C GLY A 7 35.35 36.74 -25.63
N PHE A 8 34.80 37.34 -26.68
CA PHE A 8 35.42 38.45 -27.39
C PHE A 8 35.17 39.74 -26.61
N ASP A 9 36.14 40.18 -25.81
CA ASP A 9 36.04 41.46 -25.10
C ASP A 9 36.57 42.59 -26.00
N LEU A 10 35.69 43.54 -26.32
CA LEU A 10 35.97 44.66 -27.22
C LEU A 10 36.85 45.73 -26.56
N PHE A 11 37.06 45.66 -25.25
CA PHE A 11 37.77 46.67 -24.46
C PHE A 11 39.04 46.17 -23.80
N ASP A 12 39.62 45.08 -24.31
CA ASP A 12 40.89 44.55 -23.79
C ASP A 12 42.00 45.62 -23.91
N PRO A 13 42.55 46.11 -22.79
CA PRO A 13 43.55 47.19 -22.78
C PRO A 13 44.92 46.75 -23.34
N GLU A 14 45.07 45.45 -23.62
CA GLU A 14 46.25 44.83 -24.24
C GLU A 14 46.14 44.74 -25.78
N ARG A 15 45.03 45.22 -26.37
CA ARG A 15 44.81 45.25 -27.82
C ARG A 15 45.82 46.19 -28.49
N GLY A 16 46.86 45.61 -29.10
CA GLY A 16 47.87 46.34 -29.89
C GLY A 16 49.30 46.29 -29.34
N LYS A 17 49.54 45.59 -28.22
CA LYS A 17 50.91 45.31 -27.76
C LYS A 17 51.46 44.08 -28.50
N GLU A 18 52.66 44.20 -29.07
CA GLU A 18 53.37 43.05 -29.64
C GLU A 18 53.52 41.97 -28.56
N LYS A 19 52.93 40.79 -28.82
CA LYS A 19 53.22 39.60 -28.01
C LYS A 19 54.69 39.27 -28.21
N THR A 20 55.52 39.63 -27.23
CA THR A 20 56.88 39.10 -27.12
C THR A 20 56.81 37.56 -27.17
N PRO A 21 57.62 36.89 -28.01
CA PRO A 21 57.62 35.44 -28.06
C PRO A 21 57.99 34.89 -26.67
N PRO A 22 57.30 33.83 -26.19
CA PRO A 22 57.63 33.23 -24.92
C PRO A 22 59.08 32.70 -24.95
N PRO A 23 59.83 32.82 -23.83
CA PRO A 23 61.18 32.26 -23.75
C PRO A 23 61.13 30.75 -24.01
N GLU A 24 62.06 30.28 -24.84
CA GLU A 24 62.24 28.86 -25.15
C GLU A 24 62.37 28.05 -23.86
N THR A 25 61.38 27.23 -23.58
CA THR A 25 61.46 26.19 -22.55
C THR A 25 62.57 25.22 -22.92
N PRO A 26 63.51 24.90 -22.00
CA PRO A 26 64.49 23.85 -22.24
C PRO A 26 63.78 22.51 -22.51
N PRO A 27 64.39 21.60 -23.30
CA PRO A 27 63.76 20.37 -23.72
C PRO A 27 63.30 19.55 -22.51
N PRO A 28 62.17 18.83 -22.63
CA PRO A 28 61.67 18.00 -21.55
C PRO A 28 62.74 16.98 -21.18
N THR A 29 63.19 17.03 -19.92
CA THR A 29 63.94 15.93 -19.33
C THR A 29 62.99 14.75 -19.26
N THR A 30 63.15 13.82 -20.21
CA THR A 30 62.38 12.57 -20.28
C THR A 30 62.66 11.76 -19.03
N ASN A 31 61.81 11.91 -18.01
CA ASN A 31 61.81 11.01 -16.87
C ASN A 31 61.37 9.61 -17.37
N PRO A 32 62.23 8.58 -17.35
CA PRO A 32 61.90 7.26 -17.89
C PRO A 32 60.92 6.45 -17.00
N PHE A 33 60.29 7.08 -16.01
CA PHE A 33 59.49 6.41 -14.98
C PHE A 33 57.99 6.75 -15.00
N GLN A 34 57.49 7.57 -15.93
CA GLN A 34 56.07 7.97 -15.96
C GLN A 34 55.21 7.20 -16.97
N ASN A 35 55.41 5.87 -17.09
CA ASN A 35 54.54 5.04 -17.93
C ASN A 35 54.11 3.73 -17.26
N GLN A 36 53.94 3.74 -15.94
CA GLN A 36 53.16 2.70 -15.27
C GLN A 36 51.73 3.20 -15.16
N LYS A 37 50.87 2.74 -16.09
CA LYS A 37 49.42 2.75 -15.88
C LYS A 37 49.19 2.21 -14.46
N PRO A 38 48.47 2.92 -13.57
CA PRO A 38 48.14 2.39 -12.26
C PRO A 38 47.60 0.96 -12.43
N PRO A 39 48.06 -0.01 -11.62
CA PRO A 39 47.55 -1.37 -11.72
C PRO A 39 46.02 -1.29 -11.66
N ASP A 40 45.36 -1.90 -12.65
CA ASP A 40 43.90 -1.90 -12.70
C ASP A 40 43.41 -2.39 -11.32
N PRO A 41 42.46 -1.66 -10.68
CA PRO A 41 42.00 -2.04 -9.36
C PRO A 41 41.53 -3.50 -9.41
N PRO A 42 41.84 -4.31 -8.37
CA PRO A 42 41.48 -5.71 -8.37
C PRO A 42 39.99 -5.85 -8.65
N PRO A 43 39.57 -6.82 -9.48
CA PRO A 43 38.17 -7.01 -9.79
C PRO A 43 37.39 -7.13 -8.48
N PRO A 44 36.24 -6.44 -8.35
CA PRO A 44 35.45 -6.50 -7.14
C PRO A 44 35.15 -7.97 -6.80
N PRO A 45 35.17 -8.35 -5.51
CA PRO A 45 34.91 -9.71 -5.11
C PRO A 45 33.58 -10.19 -5.72
N PRO A 46 33.50 -11.46 -6.16
CA PRO A 46 32.29 -12.00 -6.75
C PRO A 46 31.13 -11.83 -5.76
N LYS A 47 30.12 -11.08 -6.18
CA LYS A 47 28.92 -10.82 -5.37
C LYS A 47 28.23 -12.15 -5.09
N GLY A 48 27.86 -12.39 -3.84
CA GLY A 48 27.12 -13.59 -3.43
C GLY A 48 25.78 -13.72 -4.13
N PRO A 49 25.15 -14.91 -4.09
CA PRO A 49 23.87 -15.15 -4.72
C PRO A 49 22.78 -14.26 -4.10
N GLN A 50 22.01 -13.58 -4.96
CA GLN A 50 20.90 -12.73 -4.54
C GLN A 50 19.82 -13.57 -3.84
N ARG A 51 19.43 -13.13 -2.63
CA ARG A 51 18.37 -13.76 -1.83
C ARG A 51 17.08 -12.97 -1.97
N ASP A 52 16.11 -13.55 -2.65
CA ASP A 52 14.83 -12.89 -2.91
C ASP A 52 13.77 -13.26 -1.89
N PHE A 53 13.13 -12.25 -1.33
CA PHE A 53 11.91 -12.40 -0.54
C PHE A 53 10.69 -12.13 -1.42
N THR A 54 9.58 -12.76 -1.09
CA THR A 54 8.28 -12.50 -1.73
C THR A 54 7.35 -11.85 -0.72
N LEU A 55 6.73 -10.72 -1.09
CA LEU A 55 5.71 -10.10 -0.23
C LEU A 55 4.40 -10.87 -0.36
N ILE A 56 3.89 -11.40 0.76
CA ILE A 56 2.59 -12.09 0.83
C ILE A 56 1.49 -11.13 1.28
N GLY A 57 1.82 -10.19 2.17
CA GLY A 57 0.85 -9.24 2.69
C GLY A 57 1.45 -8.22 3.62
N THR A 58 0.65 -7.24 4.01
CA THR A 58 0.99 -6.26 5.04
C THR A 58 -0.19 -6.14 6.01
N SER A 59 0.09 -5.75 7.24
CA SER A 59 -0.92 -5.54 8.28
C SER A 59 -0.61 -4.26 9.04
N LEU A 60 -1.68 -3.55 9.40
CA LEU A 60 -1.66 -2.35 10.23
C LEU A 60 -2.64 -2.56 11.38
N ILE A 61 -2.11 -2.72 12.60
CA ILE A 61 -2.91 -2.89 13.81
C ILE A 61 -2.58 -1.75 14.76
N GLY A 62 -3.54 -0.82 14.91
CA GLY A 62 -3.31 0.45 15.58
C GLY A 62 -2.21 1.24 14.87
N GLN A 63 -1.10 1.45 15.57
CA GLN A 63 0.08 2.16 15.05
C GLN A 63 1.18 1.22 14.51
N TYR A 64 1.00 -0.09 14.63
CA TYR A 64 2.04 -1.06 14.30
C TYR A 64 1.87 -1.60 12.89
N ARG A 65 2.93 -1.44 12.10
CA ARG A 65 3.00 -1.96 10.74
C ARG A 65 3.82 -3.25 10.73
N SER A 66 3.36 -4.23 9.98
CA SER A 66 4.08 -5.49 9.79
C SER A 66 3.95 -5.99 8.36
N ALA A 67 5.00 -6.62 7.86
CA ALA A 67 5.03 -7.29 6.57
C ALA A 67 5.02 -8.81 6.77
N ILE A 68 4.28 -9.52 5.92
CA ILE A 68 4.27 -10.97 5.86
C ILE A 68 5.12 -11.36 4.65
N LEU A 69 6.24 -12.02 4.91
CA LEU A 69 7.25 -12.33 3.90
C LEU A 69 7.40 -13.83 3.73
N GLN A 70 7.59 -14.25 2.49
CA GLN A 70 8.16 -15.55 2.16
C GLN A 70 9.66 -15.37 1.98
N ALA A 71 10.43 -16.13 2.73
CA ALA A 71 11.86 -16.20 2.57
C ALA A 71 12.28 -17.01 1.32
N PRO A 72 13.56 -16.92 0.92
CA PRO A 72 14.13 -17.74 -0.16
C PRO A 72 14.04 -19.24 0.10
N ASP A 73 13.98 -19.67 1.37
CA ASP A 73 13.80 -21.06 1.79
C ASP A 73 12.33 -21.54 1.73
N GLY A 74 11.42 -20.65 1.32
CA GLY A 74 9.98 -20.91 1.21
C GLY A 74 9.19 -20.71 2.51
N LYS A 75 9.86 -20.46 3.65
CA LYS A 75 9.17 -20.24 4.92
C LYS A 75 8.52 -18.88 4.97
N THR A 76 7.36 -18.82 5.61
CA THR A 76 6.62 -17.58 5.81
C THR A 76 6.80 -17.08 7.23
N PHE A 77 6.99 -15.77 7.39
CA PHE A 77 7.15 -15.15 8.70
C PHE A 77 6.61 -13.72 8.67
N VAL A 78 6.32 -13.19 9.86
CA VAL A 78 5.81 -11.83 10.04
C VAL A 78 6.92 -10.96 10.62
N GLN A 79 7.32 -9.93 9.87
CA GLN A 79 8.29 -8.94 10.32
C GLN A 79 7.57 -7.66 10.71
N ARG A 80 7.64 -7.28 11.98
CA ARG A 80 7.15 -5.99 12.46
C ARG A 80 8.15 -4.90 12.12
N LEU A 81 7.67 -3.70 11.77
CA LEU A 81 8.49 -2.52 11.60
C LEU A 81 8.62 -1.79 12.94
N ASP A 82 9.85 -1.51 13.33
CA ASP A 82 10.19 -0.75 14.53
C ASP A 82 10.01 0.75 14.30
N ALA A 83 9.89 1.49 15.40
CA ALA A 83 9.76 2.94 15.38
C ALA A 83 10.99 3.65 14.78
N SER A 84 12.15 2.98 14.70
CA SER A 84 13.38 3.52 14.10
C SER A 84 13.32 3.61 12.56
N GLY A 85 12.35 2.92 11.92
CA GLY A 85 12.29 2.83 10.46
C GLY A 85 13.39 1.96 9.84
N LYS A 86 14.12 1.18 10.64
CA LYS A 86 15.09 0.18 10.17
C LYS A 86 15.10 -1.01 11.11
N THR A 87 14.44 -2.09 10.69
CA THR A 87 14.30 -3.31 11.49
C THR A 87 15.07 -4.46 10.87
N PRO A 88 15.95 -5.15 11.60
CA PRO A 88 16.61 -6.36 11.08
C PRO A 88 15.57 -7.44 10.78
N ILE A 89 15.78 -8.19 9.70
CA ILE A 89 14.92 -9.33 9.35
C ILE A 89 15.39 -10.58 10.09
N ASP A 90 14.51 -11.19 10.87
CA ASP A 90 14.85 -12.35 11.70
C ASP A 90 15.30 -13.54 10.84
N GLY A 91 16.45 -14.12 11.19
CA GLY A 91 17.06 -15.23 10.44
C GLY A 91 17.80 -14.83 9.16
N TYR A 92 17.78 -13.54 8.79
CA TYR A 92 18.41 -13.02 7.58
C TYR A 92 19.34 -11.85 7.92
N PRO A 93 20.57 -12.14 8.41
CA PRO A 93 21.50 -11.09 8.82
C PRO A 93 21.88 -10.20 7.64
N GLY A 94 21.96 -8.89 7.90
CA GLY A 94 22.27 -7.88 6.89
C GLY A 94 21.08 -7.42 6.05
N PHE A 95 19.91 -8.06 6.16
CA PHE A 95 18.67 -7.58 5.57
C PHE A 95 17.90 -6.74 6.58
N PHE A 96 17.37 -5.61 6.12
CA PHE A 96 16.59 -4.72 6.97
C PHE A 96 15.28 -4.30 6.31
N LEU A 97 14.20 -4.34 7.05
CA LEU A 97 12.93 -3.75 6.68
C LEU A 97 12.98 -2.24 6.95
N LEU A 98 12.80 -1.43 5.90
CA LEU A 98 12.87 0.03 5.96
C LEU A 98 11.49 0.67 6.04
N SER A 99 10.53 0.17 5.25
CA SER A 99 9.17 0.71 5.24
C SER A 99 8.14 -0.35 4.88
N VAL A 100 6.93 -0.18 5.40
CA VAL A 100 5.77 -1.05 5.14
C VAL A 100 4.57 -0.19 4.74
N ASP A 101 4.14 -0.30 3.48
CA ASP A 101 2.92 0.30 2.97
C ASP A 101 1.91 -0.79 2.57
N ALA A 102 0.67 -0.41 2.24
CA ALA A 102 -0.45 -1.35 2.05
C ALA A 102 -0.21 -2.50 1.04
N ARG A 103 0.68 -2.30 0.06
CA ARG A 103 0.94 -3.27 -1.02
C ARG A 103 2.41 -3.38 -1.42
N GLN A 104 3.27 -2.66 -0.72
CA GLN A 104 4.68 -2.55 -1.06
C GLN A 104 5.49 -2.42 0.22
N ILE A 105 6.72 -2.88 0.18
CA ILE A 105 7.68 -2.66 1.26
C ILE A 105 9.04 -2.29 0.67
N LYS A 106 9.90 -1.68 1.48
CA LYS A 106 11.30 -1.44 1.14
C LYS A 106 12.19 -2.29 2.04
N ILE A 107 13.10 -3.04 1.41
CA ILE A 107 14.10 -3.86 2.09
C ILE A 107 15.49 -3.37 1.70
N ALA A 108 16.37 -3.22 2.69
CA ALA A 108 17.80 -3.06 2.47
C ALA A 108 18.46 -4.41 2.32
N TYR A 109 19.32 -4.54 1.32
CA TYR A 109 20.14 -5.71 1.03
C TYR A 109 21.55 -5.52 1.59
N PRO A 110 22.21 -6.59 2.04
CA PRO A 110 23.60 -6.54 2.46
C PRO A 110 24.53 -6.29 1.27
N ASN A 111 25.73 -5.78 1.55
CA ASN A 111 26.76 -5.54 0.53
C ASN A 111 27.26 -6.84 -0.11
N ASP A 112 27.23 -7.94 0.65
CA ASP A 112 27.74 -9.25 0.20
C ASP A 112 26.80 -9.94 -0.79
N ALA A 113 25.50 -9.63 -0.72
CA ALA A 113 24.47 -10.19 -1.58
C ALA A 113 23.48 -9.09 -2.00
N PRO A 114 23.89 -8.16 -2.88
CA PRO A 114 23.05 -7.05 -3.31
C PRO A 114 21.91 -7.51 -4.22
N CYS A 115 20.88 -6.69 -4.34
CA CYS A 115 19.82 -6.85 -5.33
C CYS A 115 20.38 -6.49 -6.72
N GLN A 116 20.64 -7.50 -7.55
CA GLN A 116 21.24 -7.34 -8.89
C GLN A 116 20.17 -7.32 -9.98
N VAL A 117 19.17 -8.21 -9.90
CA VAL A 117 18.16 -8.41 -10.93
C VAL A 117 16.76 -8.28 -10.33
N SER A 118 15.94 -7.41 -10.91
CA SER A 118 14.52 -7.29 -10.58
C SER A 118 13.76 -8.53 -11.07
N LYS A 119 12.98 -9.14 -10.18
CA LYS A 119 12.20 -10.35 -10.40
C LYS A 119 10.72 -10.04 -10.25
N THR A 120 10.06 -9.73 -11.36
CA THR A 120 8.64 -9.35 -11.39
C THR A 120 7.72 -10.48 -10.93
N ASP A 121 8.10 -11.73 -11.17
CA ASP A 121 7.42 -12.94 -10.72
C ASP A 121 7.36 -13.07 -9.19
N LYS A 122 8.37 -12.56 -8.49
CA LYS A 122 8.42 -12.46 -7.02
C LYS A 122 8.04 -11.07 -6.49
N GLY A 123 7.73 -10.14 -7.38
CA GLY A 123 7.44 -8.74 -7.05
C GLY A 123 8.67 -7.94 -6.58
N VAL A 124 9.90 -8.38 -6.87
CA VAL A 124 11.14 -7.72 -6.43
C VAL A 124 11.61 -6.71 -7.48
N ASN A 125 11.69 -5.44 -7.10
CA ASN A 125 12.20 -4.35 -7.92
C ASN A 125 13.47 -3.77 -7.27
N CYS A 126 14.65 -4.07 -7.82
CA CYS A 126 15.92 -3.56 -7.33
C CYS A 126 16.11 -2.08 -7.69
N TYR A 127 16.60 -1.26 -6.75
CA TYR A 127 17.01 0.12 -7.03
C TYR A 127 18.43 0.18 -7.60
N SER A 128 18.78 1.30 -8.25
CA SER A 128 20.15 1.58 -8.70
C SER A 128 21.10 1.58 -7.49
N GLY A 129 22.09 0.69 -7.53
CA GLY A 129 23.05 0.48 -6.44
C GLY A 129 22.85 -0.80 -5.64
N GLY A 130 21.73 -1.50 -5.78
CA GLY A 130 21.53 -2.86 -5.24
C GLY A 130 21.49 -3.00 -3.72
N HIS A 131 21.68 -1.92 -2.96
CA HIS A 131 21.56 -1.90 -1.50
C HIS A 131 20.11 -1.82 -1.02
N GLN A 132 19.16 -1.53 -1.91
CA GLN A 132 17.75 -1.47 -1.59
C GLN A 132 16.93 -2.11 -2.71
N ALA A 133 15.82 -2.72 -2.31
CA ALA A 133 14.80 -3.20 -3.22
C ALA A 133 13.42 -2.83 -2.68
N ARG A 134 12.50 -2.63 -3.62
CA ARG A 134 11.07 -2.53 -3.35
C ARG A 134 10.44 -3.88 -3.66
N LEU A 135 9.65 -4.40 -2.72
CA LEU A 135 8.87 -5.61 -2.94
C LEU A 135 7.41 -5.22 -3.05
N ASP A 136 6.77 -5.61 -4.15
CA ASP A 136 5.37 -5.35 -4.44
C ASP A 136 4.55 -6.64 -4.30
N LEU A 137 3.33 -6.50 -3.78
CA LEU A 137 2.40 -7.61 -3.66
C LEU A 137 1.91 -8.05 -5.05
N ILE A 138 2.25 -9.28 -5.44
CA ILE A 138 1.89 -9.84 -6.75
C ILE A 138 0.37 -9.95 -6.85
N ARG A 139 -0.19 -9.39 -7.93
CA ARG A 139 -1.61 -9.53 -8.26
C ARG A 139 -1.81 -10.77 -9.10
N LYS A 140 -2.64 -11.70 -8.62
CA LYS A 140 -3.23 -12.73 -9.50
C LYS A 140 -4.31 -12.08 -10.36
N GLY A 141 -4.54 -12.63 -11.55
CA GLY A 141 -5.61 -12.18 -12.44
C GLY A 141 -6.98 -12.29 -11.78
N ALA A 142 -7.89 -11.38 -12.14
CA ALA A 142 -9.27 -11.45 -11.68
C ALA A 142 -9.92 -12.74 -12.18
N ILE A 143 -10.71 -13.38 -11.31
CA ILE A 143 -11.53 -14.53 -11.70
C ILE A 143 -12.71 -13.98 -12.51
N ALA A 144 -13.01 -14.62 -13.64
CA ALA A 144 -14.16 -14.24 -14.45
C ALA A 144 -15.45 -14.36 -13.61
N PRO A 145 -16.41 -13.44 -13.77
CA PRO A 145 -17.70 -13.58 -13.12
C PRO A 145 -18.36 -14.90 -13.57
N PRO A 146 -19.13 -15.57 -12.69
CA PRO A 146 -19.94 -16.69 -13.11
C PRO A 146 -20.88 -16.26 -14.25
N PRO A 147 -21.24 -17.18 -15.16
CA PRO A 147 -22.19 -16.86 -16.22
C PRO A 147 -23.50 -16.35 -15.59
N PRO A 148 -24.15 -15.34 -16.20
CA PRO A 148 -25.42 -14.85 -15.69
C PRO A 148 -26.44 -16.00 -15.66
N PRO A 149 -27.30 -16.06 -14.63
CA PRO A 149 -28.37 -17.05 -14.59
C PRO A 149 -29.25 -16.90 -15.84
N PRO A 150 -29.82 -18.00 -16.36
CA PRO A 150 -30.75 -17.93 -17.47
C PRO A 150 -31.90 -16.97 -17.12
N ALA A 151 -32.27 -16.12 -18.07
CA ALA A 151 -33.37 -15.17 -17.88
C ALA A 151 -34.64 -15.93 -17.44
N PRO A 152 -35.35 -15.48 -16.40
CA PRO A 152 -36.58 -16.13 -15.98
C PRO A 152 -37.60 -16.03 -17.11
N VAL A 153 -37.96 -17.20 -17.65
CA VAL A 153 -39.11 -17.36 -18.53
C VAL A 153 -40.32 -17.04 -17.67
N GLN A 154 -41.03 -15.96 -17.98
CA GLN A 154 -42.28 -15.62 -17.30
C GLN A 154 -43.35 -16.63 -17.75
N GLU A 155 -43.60 -17.65 -16.93
CA GLU A 155 -44.78 -18.49 -17.06
C GLU A 155 -45.57 -18.43 -15.75
N VAL A 156 -46.76 -17.85 -15.87
CA VAL A 156 -47.76 -17.65 -14.82
C VAL A 156 -48.46 -18.98 -14.51
N ALA A 157 -48.41 -19.44 -13.25
CA ALA A 157 -49.48 -20.20 -12.60
C ALA A 157 -49.19 -20.38 -11.10
N ALA A 158 -50.27 -20.41 -10.33
CA ALA A 158 -50.32 -20.25 -8.88
C ALA A 158 -49.79 -21.45 -8.05
N THR A 159 -49.53 -21.17 -6.76
CA THR A 159 -49.79 -21.96 -5.52
C THR A 159 -48.56 -22.23 -4.62
N VAL A 160 -48.39 -21.40 -3.56
CA VAL A 160 -47.93 -21.62 -2.14
C VAL A 160 -46.81 -22.68 -1.87
N PRO A 161 -45.71 -22.44 -1.09
CA PRO A 161 -45.64 -21.79 0.25
C PRO A 161 -44.50 -20.75 0.45
N PRO A 162 -44.41 -20.05 1.61
CA PRO A 162 -43.34 -19.11 1.88
C PRO A 162 -42.03 -19.86 2.13
N GLU A 163 -41.26 -20.05 1.07
CA GLU A 163 -39.93 -20.63 1.15
C GLU A 163 -38.99 -19.63 1.83
N VAL A 164 -38.38 -20.11 2.91
CA VAL A 164 -37.48 -19.41 3.80
C VAL A 164 -36.38 -18.75 2.97
N GLN A 165 -36.21 -17.45 3.19
CA GLN A 165 -35.18 -16.60 2.58
C GLN A 165 -33.88 -17.37 2.33
N ASN A 166 -33.50 -17.47 1.06
CA ASN A 166 -32.24 -18.01 0.54
C ASN A 166 -31.04 -17.14 0.97
N ASN A 167 -30.87 -16.92 2.27
CA ASN A 167 -29.75 -16.21 2.83
C ASN A 167 -28.68 -17.27 3.15
N PRO A 168 -27.52 -17.29 2.45
CA PRO A 168 -26.50 -18.32 2.62
C PRO A 168 -25.90 -18.36 4.04
N PHE A 169 -26.23 -17.38 4.88
CA PHE A 169 -25.84 -17.30 6.28
C PHE A 169 -26.94 -17.71 7.28
N ALA A 170 -28.16 -18.02 6.82
CA ALA A 170 -29.27 -18.38 7.71
C ALA A 170 -28.97 -19.64 8.54
N SER A 171 -28.32 -20.62 7.91
CA SER A 171 -27.87 -21.86 8.56
C SER A 171 -26.85 -21.59 9.67
N LEU A 172 -25.93 -20.65 9.47
CA LEU A 172 -24.92 -20.27 10.46
C LEU A 172 -25.56 -19.58 11.68
N ILE A 173 -26.54 -18.71 11.45
CA ILE A 173 -27.29 -18.02 12.51
C ILE A 173 -28.11 -19.02 13.33
N GLN A 174 -28.75 -19.99 12.68
CA GLN A 174 -29.48 -21.05 13.37
C GLN A 174 -28.55 -21.95 14.18
N GLN A 175 -27.39 -22.33 13.65
CA GLN A 175 -26.40 -23.11 14.39
C GLN A 175 -25.88 -22.38 15.64
N GLN A 176 -25.58 -21.08 15.53
CA GLN A 176 -25.17 -20.29 16.68
C GLN A 176 -26.29 -20.10 17.72
N ALA A 177 -27.54 -19.99 17.27
CA ALA A 177 -28.69 -19.88 18.16
C ALA A 177 -28.97 -21.19 18.92
N GLN A 178 -28.73 -22.35 18.29
CA GLN A 178 -28.89 -23.66 18.93
C GLN A 178 -27.77 -23.99 19.93
N GLN A 179 -26.55 -23.49 19.71
CA GLN A 179 -25.40 -23.74 20.60
C GLN A 179 -25.41 -22.90 21.88
N ARG A 180 -26.21 -21.84 21.94
CA ARG A 180 -26.41 -21.04 23.15
C ARG A 180 -27.73 -21.42 23.78
N GLU A 181 -27.71 -22.42 24.67
CA GLU A 181 -28.81 -22.60 25.62
C GLU A 181 -28.75 -21.41 26.59
N LEU A 182 -29.63 -20.42 26.40
CA LEU A 182 -29.70 -19.26 27.29
C LEU A 182 -30.11 -19.74 28.69
N THR A 183 -29.41 -19.26 29.70
CA THR A 183 -29.80 -19.50 31.10
C THR A 183 -31.17 -18.86 31.37
N PRO A 184 -31.97 -19.37 32.34
CA PRO A 184 -33.29 -18.82 32.64
C PRO A 184 -33.27 -17.32 33.00
N GLU A 185 -32.18 -16.83 33.59
CA GLU A 185 -32.02 -15.40 33.89
C GLU A 185 -31.77 -14.53 32.64
N GLU A 186 -31.01 -15.03 31.67
CA GLU A 186 -30.79 -14.35 30.40
C GLU A 186 -32.04 -14.31 29.53
N GLN A 187 -32.88 -15.35 29.60
CA GLN A 187 -34.17 -15.39 28.92
C GLN A 187 -35.09 -14.27 29.44
N ARG A 188 -35.21 -14.13 30.77
CA ARG A 188 -36.01 -13.07 31.39
C ARG A 188 -35.54 -11.67 31.01
N LYS A 189 -34.22 -11.41 31.05
CA LYS A 189 -33.66 -10.11 30.61
C LYS A 189 -33.98 -9.80 29.14
N ARG A 190 -33.92 -10.81 28.29
CA ARG A 190 -34.22 -10.66 26.86
C ARG A 190 -35.71 -10.37 26.62
N GLU A 191 -36.58 -11.04 27.35
CA GLU A 191 -38.03 -10.78 27.31
C GLU A 191 -38.37 -9.38 27.80
N GLU A 192 -37.79 -8.94 28.92
CA GLU A 192 -37.94 -7.58 29.45
C GLU A 192 -37.45 -6.51 28.45
N GLU A 193 -36.31 -6.73 27.79
CA GLU A 193 -35.82 -5.81 26.75
C GLU A 193 -36.76 -5.76 25.53
N LEU A 194 -37.27 -6.92 25.10
CA LEU A 194 -38.21 -7.01 24.00
C LEU A 194 -39.53 -6.29 24.32
N GLU A 195 -40.04 -6.42 25.55
CA GLU A 195 -41.22 -5.70 26.02
C GLU A 195 -40.97 -4.20 26.06
N ARG A 196 -39.85 -3.76 26.63
CA ARG A 196 -39.46 -2.34 26.64
C ARG A 196 -39.38 -1.76 25.23
N ARG A 197 -38.80 -2.50 24.27
CA ARG A 197 -38.76 -2.08 22.87
C ARG A 197 -40.17 -1.99 22.28
N ARG A 198 -41.03 -2.99 22.50
CA ARG A 198 -42.42 -2.98 22.01
C ARG A 198 -43.21 -1.78 22.56
N GLU A 199 -43.01 -1.40 23.82
CA GLU A 199 -43.63 -0.21 24.40
C GLU A 199 -43.17 1.09 23.74
N ILE A 200 -41.86 1.22 23.45
CA ILE A 200 -41.33 2.36 22.71
C ILE A 200 -41.96 2.45 21.31
N TYR A 201 -42.08 1.32 20.60
CA TYR A 201 -42.67 1.29 19.27
C TYR A 201 -44.20 1.54 19.26
N LYS A 202 -44.93 1.11 20.31
CA LYS A 202 -46.36 1.43 20.46
C LYS A 202 -46.61 2.93 20.63
N ASN A 203 -45.70 3.61 21.33
CA ASN A 203 -45.79 5.05 21.61
C ASN A 203 -45.05 5.91 20.57
N PHE A 204 -44.48 5.30 19.52
CA PHE A 204 -43.78 6.04 18.47
C PHE A 204 -44.80 6.79 17.59
N GLN A 205 -44.93 8.10 17.84
CA GLN A 205 -45.68 8.99 16.99
C GLN A 205 -44.73 9.65 15.98
N ARG A 206 -45.06 9.55 14.69
CA ARG A 206 -44.31 10.23 13.63
C ARG A 206 -44.34 11.74 13.88
N GLN A 207 -43.17 12.35 14.08
CA GLN A 207 -43.06 13.80 14.13
C GLN A 207 -43.26 14.38 12.73
N VAL A 208 -44.33 15.16 12.57
CA VAL A 208 -44.66 15.89 11.34
C VAL A 208 -44.39 17.36 11.60
N ILE A 209 -43.50 17.96 10.82
CA ILE A 209 -43.19 19.39 10.91
C ILE A 209 -44.18 20.11 9.99
N LYS A 210 -44.94 21.08 10.53
CA LYS A 210 -45.81 21.92 9.70
C LYS A 210 -44.98 22.92 8.91
N ASP A 211 -45.45 23.32 7.74
CA ASP A 211 -44.74 24.26 6.88
C ASP A 211 -44.59 25.65 7.53
N GLU A 212 -45.44 26.00 8.50
CA GLU A 212 -45.39 27.22 9.31
C GLU A 212 -44.24 27.23 10.32
N ASP A 213 -43.80 26.04 10.77
CA ASP A 213 -42.74 25.84 11.77
C ASP A 213 -41.36 25.70 11.12
N VAL A 214 -41.26 25.93 9.80
CA VAL A 214 -40.03 25.81 9.02
C VAL A 214 -39.28 27.15 9.04
N PRO A 215 -38.07 27.21 9.64
CA PRO A 215 -37.29 28.44 9.65
C PRO A 215 -36.92 28.90 8.22
N PRO A 216 -36.80 30.22 7.98
CA PRO A 216 -36.40 30.73 6.68
C PRO A 216 -35.02 30.18 6.26
N GLY A 217 -34.92 29.68 5.03
CA GLY A 217 -33.71 29.05 4.49
C GLY A 217 -33.58 27.54 4.77
N MET A 218 -34.59 26.92 5.38
CA MET A 218 -34.70 25.46 5.55
C MET A 218 -35.87 24.90 4.72
N ARG A 219 -35.78 23.64 4.31
CA ARG A 219 -36.86 22.88 3.68
C ARG A 219 -37.11 21.56 4.39
N VAL A 220 -38.35 21.10 4.38
CA VAL A 220 -38.75 19.81 4.99
C VAL A 220 -38.56 18.68 3.99
N VAL A 221 -37.85 17.62 4.38
CA VAL A 221 -37.74 16.35 3.66
C VAL A 221 -38.57 15.30 4.39
N ARG A 222 -39.63 14.81 3.74
CA ARG A 222 -40.49 13.76 4.28
C ARG A 222 -39.81 12.41 4.12
N THR A 223 -39.43 11.78 5.24
CA THR A 223 -38.86 10.43 5.25
C THR A 223 -39.82 9.47 5.95
N PRO A 224 -39.75 8.15 5.67
CA PRO A 224 -40.57 7.15 6.39
C PRO A 224 -40.33 7.11 7.90
N PHE A 225 -39.25 7.73 8.39
CA PHE A 225 -38.90 7.81 9.81
C PHE A 225 -39.30 9.14 10.48
N GLY A 226 -39.93 10.06 9.73
CA GLY A 226 -40.26 11.41 10.18
C GLY A 226 -39.76 12.51 9.26
N ASP A 227 -40.13 13.74 9.56
CA ASP A 227 -39.77 14.90 8.75
C ASP A 227 -38.42 15.49 9.23
N ARG A 228 -37.53 15.87 8.29
CA ARG A 228 -36.22 16.48 8.59
C ARG A 228 -36.08 17.83 7.92
N LEU A 229 -35.52 18.81 8.63
CA LEU A 229 -35.13 20.11 8.09
C LEU A 229 -33.75 20.02 7.45
N VAL A 230 -33.63 20.49 6.21
CA VAL A 230 -32.38 20.55 5.44
C VAL A 230 -32.20 21.98 4.93
N PRO A 231 -30.98 22.53 4.91
CA PRO A 231 -30.73 23.85 4.32
C PRO A 231 -31.18 23.89 2.85
N ASP A 232 -31.86 24.97 2.48
CA ASP A 232 -32.27 25.21 1.10
C ASP A 232 -31.14 25.96 0.36
N ASN A 233 -30.25 25.20 -0.29
CA ASN A 233 -29.08 25.72 -0.99
C ASN A 233 -29.43 26.27 -2.39
N ARG A 234 -30.58 26.95 -2.53
CA ARG A 234 -31.09 27.43 -3.81
C ARG A 234 -30.68 28.85 -4.13
#